data_AF-A0A947ASK4-F1
#
_entry.id   AF-A0A947ASK4-F1
#
_cell.length_a   1.000
_cell.length_b   1.000
_cell.length_c   1.000
_cell.angle_alpha   90.00
_cell.angle_beta   90.00
_cell.angle_gamma   90.00
#
_symmetry.space_group_name_H-M   'P 1'
#
loop_
_entity.id
_entity.type
_entity.pdbx_description
1 polymer ?
#
loop_
_entity_poly.entity_id
_entity_poly.type
_entity_poly.pdbx_seq_one_letter_code
_entity_poly.pdbx_strand_id
1 'polypeptide(L)'
;MTPPNILFIQADQMAGPALPMYGHKVVKTPHLQRLADNGVIFQNAHCNNPVCAPSRFSMMAGQLSSRIGAYDNASEFPASVPTFAHYLRDLGYKTCLSGKMHFVGPDQLHGFEERLTTDIYPSDFGWTSDWSKTDFPFSPSVMSLRGVVEAGLCKRSLQLDYDEEVCITSVKKIYDYARDRDNRPFFLAASFTHPHNPFTITKEYWDRYDHEEIDLPSVPAIPFDDRDPWSQRYYYLIRQDEHNVDEDTIRTARHAYYGMISYVDDQVGKLMKALKDTGLAENTIVVFTSDHGDMMGERGMWYKFNPYEWSVRVPLIVSSPGGLKGLIEERGVSLVDLLPTFLDIATDGNPPDLVEPVDGHSLVNLMHNDDPDWRDDVMIEFTGEGIYSPCLMLRKNGFKYVYCEDDPGMLFD
;
A
#
# COMPACT_ATOMS: atom_id res chain seq x y z
N MET A 1 -2.35 -13.94 -28.51
CA MET A 1 -2.12 -14.89 -27.40
C MET A 1 -3.32 -14.83 -26.46
N THR A 2 -3.57 -15.82 -25.60
CA THR A 2 -4.60 -15.68 -24.56
C THR A 2 -4.14 -14.63 -23.54
N PRO A 3 -4.96 -13.63 -23.19
CA PRO A 3 -4.58 -12.65 -22.17
C PRO A 3 -4.23 -13.34 -20.84
N PRO A 4 -3.19 -12.86 -20.12
CA PRO A 4 -2.81 -13.44 -18.84
C PRO A 4 -3.85 -13.13 -17.76
N ASN A 5 -3.98 -14.00 -16.78
CA ASN A 5 -4.67 -13.66 -15.54
C ASN A 5 -3.80 -12.71 -14.72
N ILE A 6 -4.42 -11.95 -13.82
CA ILE A 6 -3.75 -11.03 -12.92
C ILE A 6 -4.19 -11.32 -11.48
N LEU A 7 -3.23 -11.61 -10.61
CA LEU A 7 -3.41 -11.63 -9.16
C LEU A 7 -2.74 -10.39 -8.57
N PHE A 8 -3.54 -9.43 -8.15
CA PHE A 8 -3.09 -8.23 -7.46
C PHE A 8 -3.18 -8.46 -5.95
N ILE A 9 -2.05 -8.51 -5.27
CA ILE A 9 -1.94 -8.68 -3.83
C ILE A 9 -1.54 -7.36 -3.22
N GLN A 10 -2.29 -6.91 -2.22
CA GLN A 10 -2.02 -5.66 -1.55
C GLN A 10 -1.97 -5.89 -0.03
N ALA A 11 -0.95 -5.35 0.62
CA ALA A 11 -0.90 -5.16 2.06
C ALA A 11 -1.32 -3.73 2.41
N ASP A 12 -1.69 -3.48 3.67
CA ASP A 12 -1.97 -2.13 4.15
C ASP A 12 -0.86 -1.65 5.07
N GLN A 13 -0.40 -0.41 4.90
CA GLN A 13 0.61 0.19 5.77
C GLN A 13 1.95 -0.59 5.79
N MET A 14 2.32 -1.25 4.71
CA MET A 14 3.60 -1.97 4.59
C MET A 14 4.66 -1.05 3.98
N ALA A 15 5.57 -0.56 4.82
CA ALA A 15 6.72 0.22 4.37
C ALA A 15 7.68 -0.64 3.51
N GLY A 16 8.00 -0.18 2.30
CA GLY A 16 9.02 -0.81 1.45
C GLY A 16 10.37 -0.99 2.17
N PRO A 17 10.91 0.02 2.87
CA PRO A 17 12.14 -0.09 3.67
C PRO A 17 12.15 -1.22 4.72
N ALA A 18 10.99 -1.75 5.14
CA ALA A 18 10.91 -2.83 6.11
C ALA A 18 11.20 -4.22 5.52
N LEU A 19 11.33 -4.35 4.21
CA LEU A 19 11.42 -5.65 3.55
C LEU A 19 12.85 -6.03 3.12
N PRO A 20 13.21 -7.33 3.13
CA PRO A 20 14.57 -7.79 2.81
C PRO A 20 15.06 -7.44 1.42
N MET A 21 14.20 -7.55 0.41
CA MET A 21 14.55 -7.19 -0.96
C MET A 21 14.78 -5.68 -1.16
N TYR A 22 14.46 -4.86 -0.15
CA TYR A 22 14.76 -3.42 -0.09
C TYR A 22 15.92 -3.10 0.89
N GLY A 23 16.63 -4.12 1.38
CA GLY A 23 17.82 -3.99 2.22
C GLY A 23 17.60 -4.22 3.72
N HIS A 24 16.38 -4.51 4.16
CA HIS A 24 16.10 -4.77 5.58
C HIS A 24 16.69 -6.12 6.03
N LYS A 25 17.27 -6.18 7.24
CA LYS A 25 18.08 -7.34 7.65
C LYS A 25 17.37 -8.35 8.55
N VAL A 26 16.29 -7.92 9.23
CA VAL A 26 15.65 -8.72 10.29
C VAL A 26 14.41 -9.46 9.80
N VAL A 27 13.51 -8.73 9.13
CA VAL A 27 12.22 -9.22 8.61
C VAL A 27 12.39 -10.48 7.74
N LYS A 28 11.47 -11.43 7.89
CA LYS A 28 11.47 -12.73 7.22
C LYS A 28 10.26 -12.85 6.29
N THR A 29 10.52 -12.80 4.98
CA THR A 29 9.49 -12.88 3.93
C THR A 29 9.91 -13.80 2.78
N PRO A 30 10.07 -15.11 3.01
CA PRO A 30 10.54 -16.04 1.98
C PRO A 30 9.62 -16.13 0.75
N HIS A 31 8.30 -15.93 0.90
CA HIS A 31 7.38 -16.02 -0.24
C HIS A 31 7.44 -14.78 -1.14
N LEU A 32 7.48 -13.58 -0.56
CA LEU A 32 7.72 -12.33 -1.28
C LEU A 32 9.12 -12.30 -1.88
N GLN A 33 10.15 -12.78 -1.18
CA GLN A 33 11.49 -12.90 -1.74
C GLN A 33 11.49 -13.78 -3.00
N ARG A 34 10.75 -14.89 -2.98
CA ARG A 34 10.61 -15.73 -4.17
C ARG A 34 9.87 -15.04 -5.32
N LEU A 35 8.90 -14.18 -5.04
CA LEU A 35 8.26 -13.35 -6.08
C LEU A 35 9.26 -12.36 -6.67
N ALA A 36 10.02 -11.67 -5.82
CA ALA A 36 11.09 -10.76 -6.21
C ALA A 36 12.16 -11.45 -7.07
N ASP A 37 12.67 -12.62 -6.65
CA ASP A 37 13.67 -13.39 -7.39
C ASP A 37 13.18 -13.84 -8.79
N ASN A 38 11.86 -13.98 -8.97
CA ASN A 38 11.24 -14.40 -10.23
C ASN A 38 10.56 -13.25 -10.99
N GLY A 39 10.76 -12.01 -10.57
CA GLY A 39 10.12 -10.85 -11.15
C GLY A 39 11.00 -9.62 -11.15
N VAL A 40 10.34 -8.47 -11.16
CA VAL A 40 10.93 -7.14 -11.13
C VAL A 40 10.58 -6.47 -9.80
N ILE A 41 11.60 -5.97 -9.12
CA ILE A 41 11.46 -5.15 -7.91
C ILE A 41 11.57 -3.69 -8.34
N PHE A 42 10.57 -2.88 -8.01
CA PHE A 42 10.64 -1.43 -8.20
C PHE A 42 11.10 -0.79 -6.90
N GLN A 43 12.40 -0.49 -6.82
CA GLN A 43 13.07 -0.09 -5.58
C GLN A 43 12.51 1.22 -5.00
N ASN A 44 12.05 2.12 -5.88
CA ASN A 44 11.57 3.45 -5.55
C ASN A 44 10.09 3.65 -5.92
N ALA A 45 9.23 2.67 -5.60
CA ALA A 45 7.78 2.79 -5.72
C ALA A 45 7.18 3.61 -4.56
N HIS A 46 6.28 4.54 -4.90
CA HIS A 46 5.70 5.48 -3.93
C HIS A 46 4.17 5.50 -4.00
N CYS A 47 3.54 5.64 -2.83
CA CYS A 47 2.12 5.93 -2.73
C CYS A 47 1.79 7.31 -3.31
N ASN A 48 0.55 7.51 -3.75
CA ASN A 48 0.08 8.81 -4.22
C ASN A 48 -0.32 9.75 -3.10
N ASN A 49 -0.66 9.18 -1.94
CA ASN A 49 -1.07 9.91 -0.76
C ASN A 49 -0.72 9.05 0.48
N PRO A 50 -0.06 9.57 1.53
CA PRO A 50 0.31 8.78 2.70
C PRO A 50 -0.88 8.53 3.66
N VAL A 51 -2.03 8.09 3.12
CA VAL A 51 -3.23 7.69 3.86
C VAL A 51 -4.10 6.73 3.02
N CYS A 52 -4.80 5.81 3.70
CA CYS A 52 -5.49 4.67 3.09
C CYS A 52 -6.40 5.02 1.91
N ALA A 53 -7.53 5.71 2.14
CA ALA A 53 -8.58 5.85 1.11
C ALA A 53 -8.09 6.68 -0.10
N PRO A 54 -7.48 7.86 0.08
CA PRO A 54 -6.91 8.63 -1.02
C PRO A 54 -5.87 7.89 -1.84
N SER A 55 -4.95 7.14 -1.21
CA SER A 55 -3.94 6.36 -1.94
C SER A 55 -4.58 5.27 -2.78
N ARG A 56 -5.56 4.55 -2.21
CA ARG A 56 -6.28 3.46 -2.88
C ARG A 56 -7.12 3.97 -4.04
N PHE A 57 -7.83 5.09 -3.87
CA PHE A 57 -8.65 5.67 -4.94
C PHE A 57 -7.75 6.16 -6.08
N SER A 58 -6.67 6.87 -5.74
CA SER A 58 -5.70 7.38 -6.70
C SER A 58 -5.06 6.25 -7.52
N MET A 59 -4.55 5.22 -6.85
CA MET A 59 -4.02 4.01 -7.47
C MET A 59 -5.04 3.33 -8.39
N MET A 60 -6.30 3.20 -7.94
CA MET A 60 -7.35 2.56 -8.73
C MET A 60 -7.75 3.34 -9.96
N ALA A 61 -7.81 4.67 -9.88
CA ALA A 61 -8.20 5.56 -10.96
C ALA A 61 -7.03 5.94 -11.88
N GLY A 62 -5.79 5.65 -11.48
CA GLY A 62 -4.60 6.11 -12.20
C GLY A 62 -4.47 7.64 -12.22
N GLN A 63 -5.10 8.33 -11.27
CA GLN A 63 -5.17 9.79 -11.20
C GLN A 63 -4.76 10.26 -9.81
N LEU A 64 -4.08 11.40 -9.70
CA LEU A 64 -3.74 11.99 -8.39
C LEU A 64 -5.00 12.34 -7.59
N SER A 65 -4.87 12.32 -6.25
CA SER A 65 -5.94 12.58 -5.29
C SER A 65 -6.76 13.85 -5.62
N SER A 66 -6.08 14.94 -5.99
CA SER A 66 -6.68 16.22 -6.32
C SER A 66 -7.57 16.20 -7.55
N ARG A 67 -7.32 15.31 -8.52
CA ARG A 67 -8.15 15.18 -9.74
C ARG A 67 -9.49 14.52 -9.48
N ILE A 68 -9.52 13.57 -8.55
CA ILE A 68 -10.69 12.75 -8.25
C ILE A 68 -11.40 13.16 -6.96
N GLY A 69 -10.90 14.22 -6.30
CA GLY A 69 -11.49 14.71 -5.06
C GLY A 69 -11.26 13.80 -3.85
N ALA A 70 -10.22 12.97 -3.88
CA ALA A 70 -9.91 12.01 -2.82
C ALA A 70 -8.93 12.61 -1.80
N TYR A 71 -9.45 13.39 -0.85
CA TYR A 71 -8.61 14.23 0.01
C TYR A 71 -8.24 13.61 1.36
N ASP A 72 -9.13 12.81 1.93
CA ASP A 72 -9.01 12.18 3.25
C ASP A 72 -9.76 10.83 3.30
N ASN A 73 -9.76 10.17 4.46
CA ASN A 73 -10.43 8.88 4.66
C ASN A 73 -11.96 8.97 4.75
N ALA A 74 -12.55 10.10 4.42
CA ALA A 74 -14.00 10.30 4.38
C ALA A 74 -14.46 11.02 3.11
N SER A 75 -13.55 11.24 2.16
CA SER A 75 -13.87 11.79 0.85
C SER A 75 -14.65 10.75 0.06
N GLU A 76 -15.86 11.09 -0.41
CA GLU A 76 -16.63 10.20 -1.28
C GLU A 76 -15.79 9.83 -2.51
N PHE A 77 -15.70 8.53 -2.82
CA PHE A 77 -15.19 8.10 -4.12
C PHE A 77 -16.36 8.06 -5.10
N PRO A 78 -16.42 8.94 -6.12
CA PRO A 78 -17.57 8.98 -6.99
C PRO A 78 -17.63 7.74 -7.89
N ALA A 79 -18.79 7.09 -7.98
CA ALA A 79 -19.00 5.92 -8.84
C ALA A 79 -18.73 6.17 -10.33
N SER A 80 -18.72 7.43 -10.76
CA SER A 80 -18.41 7.82 -12.14
C SER A 80 -16.93 7.81 -12.48
N VAL A 81 -16.03 7.80 -11.49
CA VAL A 81 -14.58 7.78 -11.73
C VAL A 81 -14.17 6.38 -12.23
N PRO A 82 -13.67 6.25 -13.46
CA PRO A 82 -13.20 4.96 -13.99
C PRO A 82 -12.02 4.43 -13.18
N THR A 83 -11.93 3.11 -13.06
CA THR A 83 -10.84 2.43 -12.34
C THR A 83 -10.24 1.35 -13.23
N PHE A 84 -9.07 0.82 -12.87
CA PHE A 84 -8.54 -0.36 -13.56
C PHE A 84 -9.54 -1.52 -13.61
N ALA A 85 -10.44 -1.65 -12.62
CA ALA A 85 -11.45 -2.70 -12.61
C ALA A 85 -12.54 -2.48 -13.67
N HIS A 86 -12.96 -1.22 -13.88
CA HIS A 86 -13.87 -0.87 -14.97
C HIS A 86 -13.27 -1.21 -16.34
N TYR A 87 -12.04 -0.76 -16.59
CA TYR A 87 -11.37 -0.96 -17.86
C TYR A 87 -11.06 -2.44 -18.13
N LEU A 88 -10.54 -3.17 -17.13
CA LEU A 88 -10.29 -4.61 -17.28
C LEU A 88 -11.58 -5.38 -17.55
N ARG A 89 -12.68 -5.02 -16.89
CA ARG A 89 -14.00 -5.62 -17.14
C ARG A 89 -14.47 -5.38 -18.57
N ASP A 90 -14.28 -4.16 -19.09
CA ASP A 90 -14.61 -3.83 -20.49
C ASP A 90 -13.75 -4.62 -21.49
N LEU A 91 -12.48 -4.87 -21.15
CA LEU A 91 -11.57 -5.78 -21.87
C LEU A 91 -11.91 -7.27 -21.72
N GLY A 92 -12.98 -7.60 -20.99
CA GLY A 92 -13.47 -8.97 -20.84
C GLY A 92 -12.83 -9.75 -19.70
N TYR A 93 -12.21 -9.10 -18.71
CA TYR A 93 -11.77 -9.76 -17.48
C TYR A 93 -12.94 -9.98 -16.51
N LYS A 94 -12.87 -11.08 -15.75
CA LYS A 94 -13.62 -11.23 -14.50
C LYS A 94 -12.89 -10.46 -13.40
N THR A 95 -13.46 -9.36 -12.94
CA THR A 95 -12.83 -8.52 -11.91
C THR A 95 -13.42 -8.85 -10.53
N CYS A 96 -12.57 -9.23 -9.59
CA CYS A 96 -13.01 -9.64 -8.25
C CYS A 96 -12.12 -9.00 -7.17
N LEU A 97 -12.76 -8.50 -6.11
CA LEU A 97 -12.11 -7.99 -4.93
C LEU A 97 -12.37 -8.91 -3.73
N SER A 98 -11.31 -9.24 -3.00
CA SER A 98 -11.36 -9.82 -1.67
C SER A 98 -10.53 -8.95 -0.74
N GLY A 99 -11.18 -8.38 0.27
CA GLY A 99 -10.53 -7.54 1.27
C GLY A 99 -10.75 -6.05 1.10
N LYS A 100 -9.81 -5.29 1.66
CA LYS A 100 -9.92 -3.86 1.92
C LYS A 100 -9.72 -3.05 0.65
N MET A 101 -10.54 -2.03 0.45
CA MET A 101 -10.20 -0.94 -0.48
C MET A 101 -10.59 0.45 0.07
N HIS A 102 -11.23 0.48 1.23
CA HIS A 102 -11.63 1.68 1.96
C HIS A 102 -12.50 2.62 1.13
N PHE A 103 -13.40 2.07 0.30
CA PHE A 103 -14.33 2.87 -0.47
C PHE A 103 -15.28 3.62 0.46
N VAL A 104 -15.30 4.95 0.32
CA VAL A 104 -16.20 5.83 1.04
C VAL A 104 -17.31 6.25 0.10
N GLY A 105 -18.55 6.18 0.58
CA GLY A 105 -19.75 6.38 -0.23
C GLY A 105 -20.51 5.07 -0.49
N PRO A 106 -21.63 5.17 -1.22
CA PRO A 106 -22.56 4.05 -1.40
C PRO A 106 -22.06 3.01 -2.40
N ASP A 107 -21.21 3.37 -3.36
CA ASP A 107 -20.60 2.40 -4.27
C ASP A 107 -19.47 1.67 -3.53
N GLN A 108 -19.54 0.35 -3.51
CA GLN A 108 -18.58 -0.51 -2.83
C GLN A 108 -17.93 -1.51 -3.81
N LEU A 109 -18.11 -1.28 -5.12
CA LEU A 109 -17.60 -2.13 -6.19
C LEU A 109 -16.65 -1.38 -7.11
N HIS A 110 -16.92 -0.12 -7.47
CA HIS A 110 -16.05 0.70 -8.33
C HIS A 110 -15.43 -0.07 -9.52
N GLY A 111 -16.26 -0.85 -10.22
CA GLY A 111 -15.88 -1.61 -11.41
C GLY A 111 -15.61 -3.10 -11.19
N PHE A 112 -15.42 -3.55 -9.96
CA PHE A 112 -15.37 -4.97 -9.65
C PHE A 112 -16.71 -5.66 -9.95
N GLU A 113 -16.70 -6.81 -10.64
CA GLU A 113 -17.89 -7.65 -10.86
C GLU A 113 -18.37 -8.30 -9.57
N GLU A 114 -17.45 -8.61 -8.67
CA GLU A 114 -17.73 -9.28 -7.40
C GLU A 114 -16.81 -8.77 -6.29
N ARG A 115 -17.37 -8.63 -5.08
CA ARG A 115 -16.64 -8.36 -3.85
C ARG A 115 -16.96 -9.42 -2.81
N LEU A 116 -15.94 -10.17 -2.38
CA LEU A 116 -16.09 -11.38 -1.56
C LEU A 116 -16.21 -11.11 -0.06
N THR A 117 -15.77 -9.94 0.39
CA THR A 117 -15.79 -9.53 1.79
C THR A 117 -16.34 -8.12 1.91
N THR A 118 -16.90 -7.76 3.08
CA THR A 118 -17.09 -6.35 3.42
C THR A 118 -15.74 -5.63 3.53
N ASP A 119 -15.75 -4.30 3.62
CA ASP A 119 -14.60 -3.55 4.11
C ASP A 119 -14.46 -3.67 5.64
N ILE A 120 -13.24 -3.57 6.14
CA ILE A 120 -12.95 -3.49 7.58
C ILE A 120 -13.20 -2.08 8.12
N TYR A 121 -13.11 -1.07 7.25
CA TYR A 121 -13.27 0.34 7.60
C TYR A 121 -14.60 0.94 7.16
N PRO A 122 -15.02 2.03 7.83
CA PRO A 122 -16.28 2.70 7.51
C PRO A 122 -16.31 3.17 6.06
N SER A 123 -17.52 3.18 5.49
CA SER A 123 -17.80 3.77 4.18
C SER A 123 -18.56 5.09 4.27
N ASP A 124 -18.62 5.68 5.48
CA ASP A 124 -19.31 6.94 5.74
C ASP A 124 -18.34 8.12 5.87
N PHE A 125 -18.89 9.31 6.12
CA PHE A 125 -18.11 10.55 6.16
C PHE A 125 -17.56 10.89 7.56
N GLY A 126 -17.53 9.92 8.47
CA GLY A 126 -17.19 10.13 9.89
C GLY A 126 -15.75 10.59 10.13
N TRP A 127 -14.83 10.29 9.21
CA TRP A 127 -13.40 10.64 9.30
C TRP A 127 -13.02 11.87 8.45
N THR A 128 -13.97 12.79 8.25
CA THR A 128 -13.74 14.03 7.49
C THR A 128 -12.77 14.93 8.23
N SER A 129 -11.70 15.35 7.55
CA SER A 129 -10.74 16.29 8.09
C SER A 129 -11.34 17.70 8.16
N ASP A 130 -11.17 18.38 9.29
CA ASP A 130 -11.65 19.75 9.52
C ASP A 130 -10.48 20.72 9.76
N TRP A 131 -9.99 21.31 8.66
CA TRP A 131 -8.90 22.29 8.69
C TRP A 131 -9.29 23.63 9.34
N SER A 132 -10.56 23.87 9.66
CA SER A 132 -10.95 25.07 10.44
C SER A 132 -10.56 24.98 11.92
N LYS A 133 -10.21 23.78 12.40
CA LYS A 133 -9.88 23.49 13.80
C LYS A 133 -8.37 23.52 14.08
N THR A 134 -7.71 24.61 13.72
CA THR A 134 -6.26 24.79 13.92
C THR A 134 -5.85 24.89 15.39
N ASP A 135 -6.76 25.34 16.26
CA ASP A 135 -6.49 25.55 17.69
C ASP A 135 -6.61 24.26 18.53
N PHE A 136 -7.02 23.14 17.94
CA PHE A 136 -7.18 21.87 18.62
C PHE A 136 -5.99 20.95 18.30
N PRO A 137 -5.12 20.62 19.28
CA PRO A 137 -3.85 19.91 19.02
C PRO A 137 -4.03 18.50 18.44
N PHE A 138 -5.20 17.88 18.64
CA PHE A 138 -5.52 16.55 18.15
C PHE A 138 -6.33 16.58 16.83
N SER A 139 -6.86 17.74 16.44
CA SER A 139 -7.73 17.86 15.26
C SER A 139 -6.89 18.00 13.98
N PRO A 140 -7.31 17.40 12.86
CA PRO A 140 -8.57 16.69 12.66
C PRO A 140 -8.49 15.17 12.82
N SER A 141 -7.59 14.65 13.67
CA SER A 141 -7.43 13.21 13.88
C SER A 141 -8.10 12.69 15.15
N VAL A 142 -8.46 11.41 15.13
CA VAL A 142 -8.76 10.62 16.33
C VAL A 142 -7.66 9.61 16.64
N MET A 143 -6.50 9.72 15.96
CA MET A 143 -5.38 8.81 16.17
C MET A 143 -4.73 8.99 17.53
N SER A 144 -4.09 7.91 17.97
CA SER A 144 -3.36 7.86 19.23
C SER A 144 -2.22 6.84 19.12
N LEU A 145 -1.16 7.05 19.90
CA LEU A 145 -0.07 6.08 20.04
C LEU A 145 -0.46 4.80 20.79
N ARG A 146 -1.73 4.59 21.15
CA ARG A 146 -2.19 3.35 21.80
C ARG A 146 -1.77 2.10 21.03
N GLY A 147 -1.86 2.13 19.70
CA GLY A 147 -1.44 0.99 18.88
C GLY A 147 0.05 0.61 19.02
N VAL A 148 0.88 1.55 19.48
CA VAL A 148 2.31 1.36 19.76
C VAL A 148 2.53 0.91 21.21
N VAL A 149 1.97 1.63 22.19
CA VAL A 149 2.20 1.32 23.61
C VAL A 149 1.48 0.05 24.09
N GLU A 150 0.46 -0.40 23.36
CA GLU A 150 -0.25 -1.66 23.61
C GLU A 150 0.20 -2.78 22.66
N ALA A 151 1.29 -2.58 21.93
CA ALA A 151 1.80 -3.58 21.00
C ALA A 151 2.21 -4.88 21.70
N GLY A 152 2.13 -6.00 20.98
CA GLY A 152 2.59 -7.29 21.50
C GLY A 152 1.78 -8.50 21.03
N LEU A 153 1.67 -9.49 21.91
CA LEU A 153 0.99 -10.74 21.62
C LEU A 153 -0.53 -10.60 21.72
N CYS A 154 -1.25 -11.05 20.69
CA CYS A 154 -2.68 -11.31 20.76
C CYS A 154 -2.99 -12.75 20.32
N LYS A 155 -4.14 -13.28 20.73
CA LYS A 155 -4.65 -14.55 20.18
C LYS A 155 -5.49 -14.33 18.93
N ARG A 156 -6.21 -13.20 18.89
CA ARG A 156 -7.10 -12.74 17.84
C ARG A 156 -7.13 -11.22 17.88
N SER A 157 -7.38 -10.62 16.73
CA SER A 157 -7.65 -9.20 16.54
C SER A 157 -8.64 -9.07 15.39
N LEU A 158 -9.32 -7.93 15.28
CA LEU A 158 -10.22 -7.65 14.16
C LEU A 158 -9.49 -7.83 12.81
N GLN A 159 -8.23 -7.38 12.74
CA GLN A 159 -7.42 -7.50 11.53
C GLN A 159 -7.06 -8.94 11.18
N LEU A 160 -6.79 -9.80 12.18
CA LEU A 160 -6.47 -11.21 11.93
C LEU A 160 -7.71 -11.96 11.44
N ASP A 161 -8.87 -11.70 12.04
CA ASP A 161 -10.12 -12.30 11.61
C ASP A 161 -10.46 -11.89 10.17
N TYR A 162 -10.28 -10.60 9.85
CA TYR A 162 -10.49 -10.07 8.51
C TYR A 162 -9.56 -10.70 7.47
N ASP A 163 -8.24 -10.69 7.71
CA ASP A 163 -7.27 -11.21 6.73
C ASP A 163 -7.35 -12.73 6.56
N GLU A 164 -7.74 -13.47 7.59
CA GLU A 164 -8.07 -14.90 7.46
C GLU A 164 -9.22 -15.10 6.46
N GLU A 165 -10.30 -14.31 6.56
CA GLU A 165 -11.41 -14.35 5.62
C GLU A 165 -10.98 -13.96 4.21
N VAL A 166 -10.19 -12.89 4.06
CA VAL A 166 -9.63 -12.44 2.77
C VAL A 166 -8.82 -13.55 2.11
N CYS A 167 -7.93 -14.22 2.86
CA CYS A 167 -7.12 -15.30 2.32
C CYS A 167 -7.99 -16.50 1.92
N ILE A 168 -8.94 -16.91 2.77
CA ILE A 168 -9.80 -18.08 2.52
C ILE A 168 -10.65 -17.85 1.27
N THR A 169 -11.29 -16.69 1.16
CA THR A 169 -12.17 -16.35 0.03
C THR A 169 -11.38 -16.19 -1.27
N SER A 170 -10.19 -15.57 -1.23
CA SER A 170 -9.29 -15.48 -2.38
C SER A 170 -8.82 -16.85 -2.87
N VAL A 171 -8.36 -17.73 -1.96
CA VAL A 171 -7.96 -19.11 -2.32
C VAL A 171 -9.13 -19.87 -2.93
N LYS A 172 -10.32 -19.80 -2.31
CA LYS A 172 -11.53 -20.42 -2.85
C LYS A 172 -11.84 -19.91 -4.27
N LYS A 173 -11.74 -18.59 -4.49
CA LYS A 173 -12.02 -17.97 -5.80
C LYS A 173 -11.05 -18.45 -6.88
N ILE A 174 -9.76 -18.62 -6.56
CA ILE A 174 -8.77 -19.23 -7.47
C ILE A 174 -9.22 -20.65 -7.88
N TYR A 175 -9.66 -21.48 -6.94
CA TYR A 175 -10.21 -22.81 -7.26
C TYR A 175 -11.52 -22.74 -8.05
N ASP A 176 -12.37 -21.73 -7.82
CA ASP A 176 -13.59 -21.52 -8.61
C ASP A 176 -13.23 -21.19 -10.07
N TYR A 177 -12.26 -20.31 -10.33
CA TYR A 177 -11.78 -20.01 -11.69
C TYR A 177 -11.26 -21.24 -12.42
N ALA A 178 -10.51 -22.11 -11.74
CA ALA A 178 -9.99 -23.34 -12.33
C ALA A 178 -11.08 -24.34 -12.75
N ARG A 179 -12.29 -24.23 -12.20
CA ARG A 179 -13.45 -25.09 -12.49
C ARG A 179 -14.47 -24.40 -13.39
N ASP A 180 -14.26 -23.12 -13.68
CA ASP A 180 -15.20 -22.32 -14.46
C ASP A 180 -15.19 -22.74 -15.94
N ARG A 181 -16.33 -22.58 -16.60
CA ARG A 181 -16.50 -22.83 -18.04
C ARG A 181 -16.43 -21.55 -18.86
N ASP A 182 -16.56 -20.40 -18.21
CA ASP A 182 -16.31 -19.10 -18.83
C ASP A 182 -14.79 -18.90 -18.92
N ASN A 183 -14.27 -18.81 -20.15
CA ASN A 183 -12.84 -18.71 -20.46
C ASN A 183 -12.29 -17.28 -20.39
N ARG A 184 -13.08 -16.28 -19.94
CA ARG A 184 -12.57 -14.94 -19.66
C ARG A 184 -11.39 -15.00 -18.67
N PRO A 185 -10.29 -14.24 -18.89
CA PRO A 185 -9.22 -14.12 -17.91
C PRO A 185 -9.75 -13.47 -16.61
N PHE A 186 -9.05 -13.66 -15.50
CA PHE A 186 -9.43 -13.02 -14.24
C PHE A 186 -8.45 -11.93 -13.79
N PHE A 187 -9.00 -10.94 -13.09
CA PHE A 187 -8.27 -10.02 -12.23
C PHE A 187 -8.80 -10.23 -10.81
N LEU A 188 -7.95 -10.73 -9.90
CA LEU A 188 -8.30 -10.92 -8.49
C LEU A 188 -7.44 -9.98 -7.64
N ALA A 189 -8.08 -9.04 -6.96
CA ALA A 189 -7.47 -8.23 -5.91
C ALA A 189 -7.63 -8.91 -4.56
N ALA A 190 -6.53 -9.37 -3.95
CA ALA A 190 -6.48 -9.85 -2.57
C ALA A 190 -5.80 -8.78 -1.70
N SER A 191 -6.59 -7.95 -1.02
CA SER A 191 -6.09 -6.80 -0.26
C SER A 191 -6.25 -7.01 1.24
N PHE A 192 -5.14 -7.32 1.89
CA PHE A 192 -5.01 -7.53 3.33
C PHE A 192 -4.94 -6.19 4.09
N THR A 193 -5.31 -6.22 5.37
CA THR A 193 -5.18 -5.09 6.29
C THR A 193 -3.88 -5.12 7.10
N HIS A 194 -3.22 -6.26 7.26
CA HIS A 194 -1.88 -6.25 7.85
C HIS A 194 -0.84 -5.68 6.87
N PRO A 195 0.25 -5.08 7.37
CA PRO A 195 0.62 -4.88 8.79
C PRO A 195 0.13 -3.57 9.45
N HIS A 196 -1.00 -2.99 9.03
CA HIS A 196 -1.60 -1.82 9.69
C HIS A 196 -1.82 -2.03 11.20
N ASN A 197 -1.81 -0.96 11.99
CA ASN A 197 -2.05 -1.00 13.44
C ASN A 197 -3.48 -1.45 13.81
N PRO A 198 -3.74 -2.01 15.01
CA PRO A 198 -2.84 -2.18 16.16
C PRO A 198 -1.70 -3.17 15.93
N PHE A 199 -0.52 -2.89 16.50
CA PHE A 199 0.68 -3.72 16.34
C PHE A 199 0.62 -4.93 17.27
N THR A 200 -0.29 -5.84 16.96
CA THR A 200 -0.49 -7.06 17.74
C THR A 200 -0.49 -8.27 16.84
N ILE A 201 0.21 -9.33 17.24
CA ILE A 201 0.35 -10.54 16.42
C ILE A 201 0.29 -11.82 17.27
N THR A 202 0.02 -12.95 16.63
CA THR A 202 -0.01 -14.24 17.32
C THR A 202 1.40 -14.72 17.69
N LYS A 203 1.44 -15.59 18.71
CA LYS A 203 2.69 -16.20 19.17
C LYS A 203 3.46 -16.92 18.05
N GLU A 204 2.75 -17.52 17.10
CA GLU A 204 3.34 -18.23 15.96
C GLU A 204 4.26 -17.34 15.11
N TYR A 205 3.87 -16.08 14.88
CA TYR A 205 4.67 -15.15 14.08
C TYR A 205 5.63 -14.34 14.93
N TRP A 206 5.25 -14.03 16.18
CA TRP A 206 6.16 -13.42 17.17
C TRP A 206 7.40 -14.28 17.37
N ASP A 207 7.22 -15.58 17.65
CA ASP A 207 8.32 -16.52 17.92
C ASP A 207 9.26 -16.75 16.72
N ARG A 208 8.96 -16.19 15.53
CA ARG A 208 9.88 -16.23 14.38
C ARG A 208 11.06 -15.29 14.58
N TYR A 209 11.01 -14.37 15.54
CA TYR A 209 12.02 -13.35 15.77
C TYR A 209 12.58 -13.44 17.18
N ASP A 210 13.89 -13.23 17.31
CA ASP A 210 14.48 -12.92 18.60
C ASP A 210 14.25 -11.44 18.89
N HIS A 211 13.74 -11.13 20.08
CA HIS A 211 13.40 -9.76 20.46
C HIS A 211 14.65 -8.87 20.53
N GLU A 212 15.79 -9.41 20.94
CA GLU A 212 17.05 -8.67 21.01
C GLU A 212 17.64 -8.37 19.62
N GLU A 213 17.26 -9.14 18.59
CA GLU A 213 17.69 -8.95 17.21
C GLU A 213 16.81 -7.95 16.43
N ILE A 214 15.68 -7.52 17.00
CA ILE A 214 14.84 -6.47 16.41
C ILE A 214 15.65 -5.17 16.37
N ASP A 215 15.79 -4.59 15.19
CA ASP A 215 16.54 -3.36 15.02
C ASP A 215 15.74 -2.16 15.57
N LEU A 216 16.46 -1.21 16.18
CA LEU A 216 15.91 0.10 16.49
C LEU A 216 15.88 0.97 15.22
N PRO A 217 15.09 2.06 15.20
CA PRO A 217 15.03 2.96 14.06
C PRO A 217 16.42 3.49 13.67
N SER A 218 16.66 3.60 12.37
CA SER A 218 17.92 4.07 11.80
C SER A 218 18.15 5.55 12.13
N VAL A 219 17.08 6.35 12.11
CA VAL A 219 17.06 7.72 12.62
C VAL A 219 16.37 7.72 13.98
N PRO A 220 17.08 8.03 15.08
CA PRO A 220 16.50 8.04 16.42
C PRO A 220 15.45 9.14 16.57
N ALA A 221 14.75 9.13 17.71
CA ALA A 221 13.78 10.16 18.04
C ALA A 221 14.39 11.56 18.01
N ILE A 222 13.79 12.46 17.22
CA ILE A 222 14.17 13.87 17.17
C ILE A 222 13.44 14.60 18.31
N PRO A 223 14.14 15.38 19.16
CA PRO A 223 13.52 16.20 20.20
C PRO A 223 12.45 17.12 19.61
N PHE A 224 11.38 17.38 20.36
CA PHE A 224 10.22 18.13 19.86
C PHE A 224 10.60 19.47 19.22
N ASP A 225 11.44 20.27 19.91
CA ASP A 225 11.85 21.61 19.44
C ASP A 225 12.73 21.57 18.18
N ASP A 226 13.36 20.42 17.88
CA ASP A 226 14.23 20.22 16.71
C ASP A 226 13.48 19.64 15.49
N ARG A 227 12.19 19.31 15.65
CA ARG A 227 11.35 18.80 14.55
C ARG A 227 10.92 19.94 13.63
N ASP A 228 10.72 19.62 12.35
CA ASP A 228 10.06 20.54 11.41
C ASP A 228 8.61 20.81 11.84
N PRO A 229 7.99 21.94 11.41
CA PRO A 229 6.65 22.32 11.85
C PRO A 229 5.57 21.27 11.60
N TRP A 230 5.63 20.54 10.49
CA TRP A 230 4.70 19.44 10.21
C TRP A 230 4.90 18.31 11.23
N SER A 231 6.13 17.88 11.48
CA SER A 231 6.43 16.85 12.48
C SER A 231 6.08 17.27 13.92
N GLN A 232 6.09 18.57 14.25
CA GLN A 232 5.61 19.08 15.54
C GLN A 232 4.09 18.98 15.67
N ARG A 233 3.33 19.35 14.64
CA ARG A 233 1.87 19.14 14.63
C ARG A 233 1.53 17.65 14.67
N TYR A 234 2.28 16.84 13.93
CA TYR A 234 2.14 15.39 13.90
C TYR A 234 2.33 14.74 15.28
N TYR A 235 3.28 15.23 16.07
CA TYR A 235 3.53 14.77 17.44
C TYR A 235 2.25 14.83 18.29
N TYR A 236 1.51 15.94 18.23
CA TYR A 236 0.23 16.06 18.93
C TYR A 236 -0.89 15.29 18.23
N LEU A 237 -0.93 15.27 16.91
CA LEU A 237 -1.96 14.57 16.11
C LEU A 237 -2.13 13.11 16.55
N ILE A 238 -1.01 12.41 16.76
CA ILE A 238 -1.00 11.00 17.18
C ILE A 238 -0.96 10.84 18.70
N ARG A 239 -1.17 11.93 19.47
CA ARG A 239 -1.12 11.98 20.93
C ARG A 239 0.19 11.45 21.50
N GLN A 240 1.31 11.76 20.84
CA GLN A 240 2.62 11.33 21.31
C GLN A 240 2.99 11.97 22.65
N ASP A 241 2.45 13.14 22.96
CA ASP A 241 2.60 13.84 24.24
C ASP A 241 1.94 13.10 25.43
N GLU A 242 0.96 12.25 25.18
CA GLU A 242 0.23 11.50 26.22
C GLU A 242 0.98 10.22 26.67
N HIS A 243 2.08 9.85 26.02
CA HIS A 243 2.73 8.55 26.19
C HIS A 243 4.26 8.66 26.28
N ASN A 244 4.86 7.84 27.15
CA ASN A 244 6.31 7.62 27.14
C ASN A 244 6.62 6.43 26.23
N VAL A 245 7.48 6.64 25.24
CA VAL A 245 7.89 5.60 24.27
C VAL A 245 9.39 5.40 24.40
N ASP A 246 9.77 4.40 25.19
CA ASP A 246 11.17 4.00 25.38
C ASP A 246 11.62 2.97 24.33
N GLU A 247 12.90 2.60 24.35
CA GLU A 247 13.47 1.66 23.37
C GLU A 247 12.79 0.30 23.40
N ASP A 248 12.37 -0.20 24.56
CA ASP A 248 11.65 -1.48 24.71
C ASP A 248 10.26 -1.42 24.07
N THR A 249 9.54 -0.31 24.25
CA THR A 249 8.26 -0.06 23.58
C THR A 249 8.43 -0.01 22.06
N ILE A 250 9.46 0.69 21.56
CA ILE A 250 9.76 0.77 20.12
C ILE A 250 10.04 -0.64 19.58
N ARG A 251 10.91 -1.39 20.26
CA ARG A 251 11.31 -2.75 19.90
C ARG A 251 10.12 -3.71 19.90
N THR A 252 9.24 -3.63 20.89
CA THR A 252 8.02 -4.43 21.00
C THR A 252 7.07 -4.17 19.83
N ALA A 253 6.83 -2.90 19.48
CA ALA A 253 5.99 -2.54 18.34
C ALA A 253 6.59 -3.00 17.00
N ARG A 254 7.90 -2.80 16.79
CA ARG A 254 8.61 -3.31 15.60
C ARG A 254 8.59 -4.83 15.51
N HIS A 255 8.76 -5.52 16.64
CA HIS A 255 8.65 -6.98 16.71
C HIS A 255 7.27 -7.46 16.22
N ALA A 256 6.19 -6.87 16.76
CA ALA A 256 4.85 -7.21 16.32
C ALA A 256 4.65 -6.93 14.82
N TYR A 257 5.06 -5.77 14.35
CA TYR A 257 4.96 -5.38 12.94
C TYR A 257 5.74 -6.33 12.01
N TYR A 258 6.93 -6.80 12.39
CA TYR A 258 7.68 -7.80 11.61
C TYR A 258 6.98 -9.17 11.59
N GLY A 259 6.39 -9.57 12.73
CA GLY A 259 5.50 -10.73 12.79
C GLY A 259 4.30 -10.57 11.85
N MET A 260 3.69 -9.40 11.80
CA MET A 260 2.55 -9.08 10.92
C MET A 260 2.96 -9.11 9.44
N ILE A 261 4.15 -8.61 9.09
CA ILE A 261 4.71 -8.76 7.74
C ILE A 261 4.88 -10.24 7.36
N SER A 262 5.47 -11.06 8.25
CA SER A 262 5.59 -12.51 8.01
C SER A 262 4.23 -13.21 7.90
N TYR A 263 3.21 -12.72 8.58
CA TYR A 263 1.84 -13.22 8.43
C TYR A 263 1.29 -12.97 7.02
N VAL A 264 1.49 -11.76 6.47
CA VAL A 264 1.11 -11.43 5.09
C VAL A 264 1.91 -12.29 4.10
N ASP A 265 3.20 -12.48 4.31
CA ASP A 265 4.06 -13.34 3.48
C ASP A 265 3.52 -14.79 3.41
N ASP A 266 3.09 -15.36 4.54
CA ASP A 266 2.46 -16.67 4.56
C ASP A 266 1.13 -16.71 3.80
N GLN A 267 0.33 -15.63 3.83
CA GLN A 267 -0.89 -15.55 3.00
C GLN A 267 -0.56 -15.51 1.51
N VAL A 268 0.48 -14.76 1.11
CA VAL A 268 1.02 -14.78 -0.25
C VAL A 268 1.41 -16.21 -0.63
N GLY A 269 2.11 -16.92 0.26
CA GLY A 269 2.46 -18.34 0.08
C GLY A 269 1.25 -19.23 -0.23
N LYS A 270 0.12 -19.03 0.47
CA LYS A 270 -1.13 -19.78 0.24
C LYS A 270 -1.77 -19.45 -1.11
N LEU A 271 -1.83 -18.18 -1.49
CA LEU A 271 -2.37 -17.76 -2.80
C LEU A 271 -1.54 -18.34 -3.95
N MET A 272 -0.21 -18.25 -3.85
CA MET A 272 0.70 -18.82 -4.84
C MET A 272 0.59 -20.35 -4.91
N LYS A 273 0.39 -21.02 -3.78
CA LYS A 273 0.14 -22.46 -3.75
C LYS A 273 -1.17 -22.81 -4.46
N ALA A 274 -2.24 -22.05 -4.24
CA ALA A 274 -3.52 -22.26 -4.92
C ALA A 274 -3.40 -22.11 -6.45
N LEU A 275 -2.69 -21.09 -6.95
CA LEU A 275 -2.42 -20.94 -8.38
C LEU A 275 -1.65 -22.14 -8.95
N LYS A 276 -0.65 -22.64 -8.22
CA LYS A 276 0.14 -23.80 -8.63
C LYS A 276 -0.71 -25.08 -8.67
N ASP A 277 -1.46 -25.35 -7.61
CA ASP A 277 -2.26 -26.57 -7.47
C ASP A 277 -3.40 -26.65 -8.49
N THR A 278 -3.88 -25.49 -8.97
CA THR A 278 -4.90 -25.38 -10.01
C THR A 278 -4.35 -25.36 -11.43
N GLY A 279 -3.02 -25.30 -11.60
CA GLY A 279 -2.37 -25.16 -12.91
C GLY A 279 -2.49 -23.75 -13.53
N LEU A 280 -2.98 -22.76 -12.79
CA LEU A 280 -3.17 -21.38 -13.27
C LEU A 280 -1.88 -20.53 -13.19
N ALA A 281 -0.87 -20.97 -12.45
CA ALA A 281 0.35 -20.21 -12.19
C ALA A 281 1.09 -19.77 -13.47
N GLU A 282 1.18 -20.62 -14.49
CA GLU A 282 1.96 -20.34 -15.72
C GLU A 282 1.30 -19.29 -16.63
N ASN A 283 0.04 -18.93 -16.38
CA ASN A 283 -0.69 -17.87 -17.10
C ASN A 283 -1.15 -16.76 -16.14
N THR A 284 -0.53 -16.60 -14.97
CA THR A 284 -0.93 -15.56 -14.01
C THR A 284 0.24 -14.65 -13.69
N ILE A 285 0.07 -13.37 -13.97
CA ILE A 285 0.96 -12.30 -13.51
C ILE A 285 0.57 -11.95 -12.08
N VAL A 286 1.56 -11.84 -11.20
CA VAL A 286 1.37 -11.51 -9.79
C VAL A 286 1.98 -10.16 -9.51
N VAL A 287 1.19 -9.24 -8.97
CA VAL A 287 1.63 -7.92 -8.53
C VAL A 287 1.46 -7.83 -7.02
N PHE A 288 2.50 -7.44 -6.30
CA PHE A 288 2.46 -7.21 -4.86
C PHE A 288 2.77 -5.76 -4.54
N THR A 289 1.94 -5.09 -3.72
CA THR A 289 2.21 -3.73 -3.26
C THR A 289 1.58 -3.38 -1.91
N SER A 290 1.67 -2.12 -1.49
CA SER A 290 0.93 -1.54 -0.37
C SER A 290 0.39 -0.15 -0.71
N ASP A 291 -0.64 0.31 0.00
CA ASP A 291 -1.22 1.64 -0.22
C ASP A 291 -0.33 2.77 0.31
N HIS A 292 0.33 2.58 1.45
CA HIS A 292 1.32 3.47 2.02
C HIS A 292 2.21 2.69 3.00
N GLY A 293 3.21 3.35 3.58
CA GLY A 293 4.08 2.76 4.59
C GLY A 293 3.70 3.12 6.03
N ASP A 294 4.63 2.88 6.95
CA ASP A 294 4.57 3.21 8.37
C ASP A 294 5.95 3.67 8.85
N MET A 295 6.04 4.77 9.60
CA MET A 295 7.29 5.29 10.15
C MET A 295 7.97 4.37 11.15
N MET A 296 7.24 3.48 11.84
CA MET A 296 7.79 2.45 12.73
C MET A 296 8.87 2.93 13.73
N GLY A 297 8.74 4.16 14.23
CA GLY A 297 9.65 4.78 15.20
C GLY A 297 10.76 5.63 14.58
N GLU A 298 10.94 5.62 13.25
CA GLU A 298 11.91 6.47 12.56
C GLU A 298 11.65 7.94 12.87
N ARG A 299 12.70 8.67 13.24
CA ARG A 299 12.61 10.09 13.68
C ARG A 299 11.75 10.26 14.94
N GLY A 300 11.40 9.18 15.63
CA GLY A 300 10.44 9.15 16.73
C GLY A 300 8.98 9.26 16.28
N MET A 301 8.69 9.03 15.00
CA MET A 301 7.36 9.10 14.40
C MET A 301 6.81 7.68 14.15
N TRP A 302 5.48 7.56 14.09
CA TRP A 302 4.77 6.29 13.86
C TRP A 302 3.70 6.50 12.80
N TYR A 303 3.17 5.44 12.19
CA TYR A 303 2.09 5.52 11.21
C TYR A 303 2.49 6.30 9.94
N LYS A 304 1.59 7.13 9.40
CA LYS A 304 1.68 7.74 8.06
C LYS A 304 1.49 9.26 8.08
N PHE A 305 0.81 9.88 7.10
CA PHE A 305 0.51 11.33 7.05
C PHE A 305 1.71 12.27 6.95
N ASN A 306 2.87 11.79 6.50
CA ASN A 306 4.09 12.58 6.47
C ASN A 306 4.92 12.25 5.21
N PRO A 307 5.88 13.12 4.84
CA PRO A 307 6.58 12.99 3.55
C PRO A 307 7.78 12.05 3.57
N TYR A 308 8.06 11.39 4.70
CA TYR A 308 9.31 10.63 4.88
C TYR A 308 9.23 9.23 4.27
N GLU A 309 10.40 8.69 3.88
CA GLU A 309 10.51 7.45 3.09
C GLU A 309 9.72 6.28 3.66
N TRP A 310 9.75 6.08 4.98
CA TRP A 310 9.02 4.98 5.62
C TRP A 310 7.49 5.14 5.52
N SER A 311 6.97 6.36 5.37
CA SER A 311 5.54 6.62 5.17
C SER A 311 5.13 6.55 3.69
N VAL A 312 5.98 7.03 2.76
CA VAL A 312 5.58 7.19 1.35
C VAL A 312 6.09 6.11 0.40
N ARG A 313 7.19 5.43 0.75
CA ARG A 313 7.79 4.39 -0.10
C ARG A 313 7.19 3.03 0.23
N VAL A 314 6.55 2.43 -0.77
CA VAL A 314 5.83 1.16 -0.66
C VAL A 314 6.57 0.08 -1.45
N PRO A 315 6.40 -1.21 -1.10
CA PRO A 315 6.89 -2.26 -1.97
C PRO A 315 6.10 -2.26 -3.29
N LEU A 316 6.77 -2.55 -4.39
CA LEU A 316 6.13 -2.96 -5.63
C LEU A 316 6.96 -4.06 -6.30
N ILE A 317 6.34 -5.23 -6.47
CA ILE A 317 6.95 -6.39 -7.12
C ILE A 317 6.01 -6.88 -8.21
N VAL A 318 6.52 -7.10 -9.42
CA VAL A 318 5.76 -7.70 -10.51
C VAL A 318 6.45 -8.98 -10.98
N SER A 319 5.80 -10.11 -10.78
CA SER A 319 6.27 -11.44 -11.20
C SER A 319 5.42 -11.94 -12.35
N SER A 320 6.02 -12.07 -13.53
CA SER A 320 5.36 -12.54 -14.75
C SER A 320 5.97 -13.85 -15.25
N PRO A 321 5.15 -14.85 -15.65
CA PRO A 321 5.65 -16.05 -16.31
C PRO A 321 6.46 -15.70 -17.57
N GLY A 322 7.74 -16.05 -17.58
CA GLY A 322 8.64 -15.74 -18.71
C GLY A 322 9.18 -14.31 -18.76
N GLY A 323 8.87 -13.47 -17.76
CA GLY A 323 9.45 -12.13 -17.61
C GLY A 323 10.92 -12.15 -17.17
N LEU A 324 11.53 -10.96 -17.10
CA LEU A 324 12.87 -10.81 -16.53
C LEU A 324 12.86 -11.19 -15.05
N LYS A 325 13.87 -11.96 -14.63
CA LYS A 325 13.97 -12.49 -13.27
C LYS A 325 15.04 -11.74 -12.49
N GLY A 326 14.67 -11.26 -11.30
CA GLY A 326 15.59 -10.58 -10.38
C GLY A 326 16.05 -9.21 -10.90
N LEU A 327 15.27 -8.57 -11.78
CA LEU A 327 15.54 -7.20 -12.19
C LEU A 327 15.19 -6.26 -11.03
N ILE A 328 16.08 -5.31 -10.76
CA ILE A 328 15.83 -4.20 -9.84
C ILE A 328 15.73 -2.93 -10.68
N GLU A 329 14.55 -2.33 -10.72
CA GLU A 329 14.33 -1.02 -11.33
C GLU A 329 14.49 0.05 -10.23
N GLU A 330 15.52 0.88 -10.35
CA GLU A 330 15.89 1.86 -9.35
C GLU A 330 15.22 3.23 -9.57
N ARG A 331 14.64 3.49 -10.74
CA ARG A 331 13.94 4.76 -11.00
C ARG A 331 12.61 4.82 -10.25
N GLY A 332 12.18 6.03 -9.95
CA GLY A 332 10.94 6.34 -9.25
C GLY A 332 9.72 5.93 -10.06
N VAL A 333 8.81 5.21 -9.42
CA VAL A 333 7.49 4.83 -9.96
C VAL A 333 6.41 5.12 -8.93
N SER A 334 5.17 5.21 -9.37
CA SER A 334 4.01 5.61 -8.58
C SER A 334 2.89 4.59 -8.65
N LEU A 335 2.04 4.49 -7.61
CA LEU A 335 0.91 3.55 -7.66
C LEU A 335 -0.12 3.88 -8.75
N VAL A 336 -0.24 5.15 -9.20
CA VAL A 336 -1.06 5.51 -10.37
C VAL A 336 -0.59 4.85 -11.67
N ASP A 337 0.67 4.39 -11.73
CA ASP A 337 1.21 3.68 -12.87
C ASP A 337 0.56 2.28 -13.04
N LEU A 338 -0.08 1.74 -12.00
CA LEU A 338 -0.70 0.41 -12.04
C LEU A 338 -1.89 0.32 -12.99
N LEU A 339 -2.74 1.35 -13.09
CA LEU A 339 -3.87 1.33 -14.03
C LEU A 339 -3.39 1.13 -15.48
N PRO A 340 -2.56 2.02 -16.07
CA PRO A 340 -2.10 1.82 -17.45
C PRO A 340 -1.27 0.54 -17.59
N THR A 341 -0.52 0.14 -16.56
CA THR A 341 0.22 -1.15 -16.57
C THR A 341 -0.71 -2.36 -16.72
N PHE A 342 -1.82 -2.39 -15.98
CA PHE A 342 -2.78 -3.51 -16.10
C PHE A 342 -3.45 -3.56 -17.47
N LEU A 343 -3.70 -2.40 -18.09
CA LEU A 343 -4.27 -2.36 -19.44
C LEU A 343 -3.27 -2.81 -20.51
N ASP A 344 -2.01 -2.40 -20.41
CA ASP A 344 -0.96 -2.89 -21.30
C ASP A 344 -0.77 -4.40 -21.17
N ILE A 345 -0.76 -4.92 -19.93
CA ILE A 345 -0.70 -6.36 -19.68
C ILE A 345 -1.90 -7.09 -20.32
N ALA A 346 -3.10 -6.56 -20.15
CA ALA A 346 -4.33 -7.16 -20.65
C ALA A 346 -4.42 -7.17 -22.19
N THR A 347 -3.74 -6.23 -22.85
CA THR A 347 -3.85 -5.98 -24.28
C THR A 347 -2.58 -6.25 -25.08
N ASP A 348 -1.53 -6.76 -24.42
CA ASP A 348 -0.22 -6.99 -25.04
C ASP A 348 0.35 -5.68 -25.66
N GLY A 349 0.31 -4.60 -24.86
CA GLY A 349 0.82 -3.27 -25.23
C GLY A 349 -0.06 -2.48 -26.21
N ASN A 350 -1.34 -2.84 -26.35
CA ASN A 350 -2.30 -2.14 -27.23
C ASN A 350 -3.56 -1.72 -26.46
N PRO A 351 -3.43 -0.90 -25.40
CA PRO A 351 -4.57 -0.50 -24.57
C PRO A 351 -5.54 0.37 -25.37
N PRO A 352 -6.84 0.35 -25.03
CA PRO A 352 -7.81 1.26 -25.63
C PRO A 352 -7.57 2.70 -25.19
N ASP A 353 -8.16 3.66 -25.91
CA ASP A 353 -8.21 5.05 -25.47
C ASP A 353 -8.92 5.16 -24.11
N LEU A 354 -8.30 5.88 -23.18
CA LEU A 354 -8.86 6.11 -21.86
C LEU A 354 -9.97 7.16 -21.93
N VAL A 355 -11.07 6.94 -21.22
CA VAL A 355 -12.21 7.87 -21.21
C VAL A 355 -11.95 9.10 -20.32
N GLU A 356 -10.95 9.00 -19.44
CA GLU A 356 -10.44 10.08 -18.60
C GLU A 356 -8.91 10.11 -18.63
N PRO A 357 -8.28 11.29 -18.44
CA PRO A 357 -6.82 11.38 -18.37
C PRO A 357 -6.29 10.72 -17.11
N VAL A 358 -5.27 9.88 -17.25
CA VAL A 358 -4.49 9.30 -16.16
C VAL A 358 -3.15 10.04 -15.99
N ASP A 359 -2.59 10.00 -14.78
CA ASP A 359 -1.31 10.60 -14.41
C ASP A 359 -0.15 9.60 -14.38
N GLY A 360 -0.48 8.31 -14.38
CA GLY A 360 0.48 7.22 -14.44
C GLY A 360 0.92 6.85 -15.84
N HIS A 361 1.99 6.08 -15.93
CA HIS A 361 2.50 5.47 -17.16
C HIS A 361 2.66 3.97 -16.97
N SER A 362 2.48 3.20 -18.04
CA SER A 362 2.66 1.76 -17.96
C SER A 362 4.10 1.39 -17.62
N LEU A 363 4.27 0.48 -16.67
CA LEU A 363 5.55 -0.04 -16.21
C LEU A 363 6.04 -1.21 -17.08
N VAL A 364 5.28 -1.68 -18.07
CA VAL A 364 5.60 -2.89 -18.84
C VAL A 364 6.98 -2.79 -19.51
N ASN A 365 7.32 -1.63 -20.11
CA ASN A 365 8.62 -1.46 -20.74
C ASN A 365 9.78 -1.47 -19.72
N LEU A 366 9.57 -0.92 -18.52
CA LEU A 366 10.53 -1.04 -17.42
C LEU A 366 10.74 -2.50 -17.00
N MET A 367 9.68 -3.31 -16.99
CA MET A 367 9.77 -4.75 -16.67
C MET A 367 10.61 -5.54 -17.68
N HIS A 368 10.84 -4.98 -18.86
CA HIS A 368 11.68 -5.53 -19.92
C HIS A 368 13.04 -4.82 -20.06
N ASN A 369 13.33 -3.85 -19.18
CA ASN A 369 14.50 -2.97 -19.26
C ASN A 369 14.61 -2.27 -20.63
N ASP A 370 13.46 -1.84 -21.17
CA ASP A 370 13.31 -1.28 -22.52
C ASP A 370 12.59 0.09 -22.48
N ASP A 371 12.85 0.89 -21.45
CA ASP A 371 12.38 2.27 -21.36
C ASP A 371 13.54 3.20 -20.95
N PRO A 372 14.39 3.61 -21.90
CA PRO A 372 15.53 4.50 -21.59
C PRO A 372 15.10 5.92 -21.21
N ASP A 373 13.89 6.33 -21.60
CA ASP A 373 13.40 7.70 -21.46
C ASP A 373 12.42 7.88 -20.29
N TRP A 374 12.32 6.89 -19.40
CA TRP A 374 11.49 6.96 -18.20
C TRP A 374 11.78 8.23 -17.40
N ARG A 375 10.71 8.97 -17.07
CA ARG A 375 10.76 10.31 -16.49
C ARG A 375 11.45 10.40 -15.12
N ASP A 376 11.55 9.28 -14.40
CA ASP A 376 12.09 9.17 -13.03
C ASP A 376 11.56 10.28 -12.11
N ASP A 377 10.24 10.49 -12.15
CA ASP A 377 9.53 11.41 -11.27
C ASP A 377 8.21 10.82 -10.74
N VAL A 378 7.87 11.26 -9.53
CA VAL A 378 6.70 10.84 -8.77
C VAL A 378 6.12 12.05 -8.06
N MET A 379 4.82 12.27 -8.24
CA MET A 379 4.04 13.24 -7.47
C MET A 379 3.27 12.54 -6.36
N ILE A 380 3.31 13.13 -5.16
CA ILE A 380 2.56 12.68 -3.99
C ILE A 380 1.82 13.90 -3.43
N GLU A 381 0.56 13.71 -3.07
CA GLU A 381 -0.27 14.75 -2.50
C GLU A 381 -0.66 14.35 -1.08
N PHE A 382 -0.78 15.34 -0.21
CA PHE A 382 -1.36 15.13 1.11
C PHE A 382 -2.29 16.28 1.47
N THR A 383 -3.53 15.92 1.78
CA THR A 383 -4.63 16.86 2.08
C THR A 383 -5.45 16.39 3.28
N GLY A 384 -4.87 15.53 4.11
CA GLY A 384 -5.55 14.91 5.25
C GLY A 384 -5.23 15.58 6.59
N GLU A 385 -5.14 14.74 7.61
CA GLU A 385 -4.98 15.13 9.01
C GLU A 385 -3.54 15.58 9.34
N GLY A 386 -3.37 16.54 10.25
CA GLY A 386 -2.04 17.01 10.71
C GLY A 386 -1.44 18.19 9.94
N ILE A 387 -2.13 18.65 8.91
CA ILE A 387 -1.79 19.84 8.10
C ILE A 387 -3.02 20.75 8.00
N TYR A 388 -2.81 22.00 7.62
CA TYR A 388 -3.87 23.02 7.48
C TYR A 388 -3.96 23.62 6.07
N SER A 389 -3.06 23.20 5.18
CA SER A 389 -3.02 23.55 3.77
C SER A 389 -2.60 22.32 2.96
N PRO A 390 -2.97 22.21 1.68
CA PRO A 390 -2.50 21.12 0.83
C PRO A 390 -0.97 21.06 0.78
N CYS A 391 -0.41 19.87 0.95
CA CYS A 391 1.01 19.63 0.76
C CYS A 391 1.25 18.78 -0.49
N LEU A 392 2.31 19.13 -1.24
CA LEU A 392 2.75 18.46 -2.46
C LEU A 392 4.18 17.96 -2.29
N MET A 393 4.47 16.78 -2.81
CA MET A 393 5.81 16.21 -2.81
C MET A 393 6.17 15.78 -4.23
N LEU A 394 7.33 16.24 -4.70
CA LEU A 394 7.89 15.83 -5.98
C LEU A 394 9.20 15.09 -5.71
N ARG A 395 9.22 13.79 -6.04
CA ARG A 395 10.46 13.05 -6.21
C ARG A 395 10.89 13.12 -7.66
N LYS A 396 12.14 13.46 -7.94
CA LYS A 396 12.70 13.51 -9.30
C LYS A 396 14.21 13.28 -9.31
N ASN A 397 14.68 12.33 -10.11
CA ASN A 397 16.11 12.04 -10.29
C ASN A 397 16.88 11.88 -8.96
N GLY A 398 16.34 11.09 -8.03
CA GLY A 398 16.93 10.91 -6.70
C GLY A 398 16.50 11.93 -5.64
N PHE A 399 16.27 13.20 -6.02
CA PHE A 399 15.86 14.25 -5.10
C PHE A 399 14.38 14.15 -4.71
N LYS A 400 14.04 14.66 -3.52
CA LYS A 400 12.64 14.87 -3.10
C LYS A 400 12.43 16.28 -2.55
N TYR A 401 11.50 17.02 -3.14
CA TYR A 401 11.06 18.32 -2.66
C TYR A 401 9.66 18.20 -2.05
N VAL A 402 9.46 18.82 -0.89
CA VAL A 402 8.19 18.90 -0.18
C VAL A 402 7.81 20.36 -0.05
N TYR A 403 6.60 20.68 -0.51
CA TYR A 403 5.99 21.99 -0.40
C TYR A 403 4.71 21.87 0.41
N CYS A 404 4.54 22.72 1.40
CA CYS A 404 3.26 22.98 2.04
C CYS A 404 3.14 24.49 2.24
N GLU A 405 1.99 25.09 1.93
CA GLU A 405 1.85 26.55 1.93
C GLU A 405 2.17 27.18 3.29
N ASP A 406 1.78 26.50 4.37
CA ASP A 406 1.98 26.97 5.75
C ASP A 406 3.36 26.62 6.35
N ASP A 407 4.20 25.83 5.65
CA ASP A 407 5.45 25.32 6.20
C ASP A 407 6.69 25.70 5.35
N PRO A 408 7.89 25.74 5.95
CA PRO A 408 9.13 25.81 5.19
C PRO A 408 9.26 24.62 4.23
N GLY A 409 9.62 24.89 2.97
CA GLY A 409 9.89 23.85 1.99
C GLY A 409 11.07 22.96 2.43
N MET A 410 10.97 21.65 2.17
CA MET A 410 12.02 20.67 2.46
C MET A 410 12.60 20.10 1.17
N LEU A 411 13.92 19.98 1.10
CA LEU A 411 14.62 19.33 -0.02
C LEU A 411 15.55 18.25 0.52
N PHE A 412 15.44 17.05 -0.02
CA PHE A 412 16.25 15.88 0.30
C PHE A 412 17.01 15.40 -0.95
N ASP A 413 18.27 15.01 -0.77
CA ASP A 413 19.13 14.33 -1.75
C ASP A 413 19.09 12.82 -1.48
#